data_AF-A0A7W1YEP7-F1
#
_entry.id   AF-A0A7W1YEP7-F1
#
_cell.length_a   1.000
_cell.length_b   1.000
_cell.length_c   1.000
_cell.angle_alpha   90.00
_cell.angle_beta   90.00
_cell.angle_gamma   90.00
#
_symmetry.space_group_name_H-M   'P 1'
#
loop_
_entity.id
_entity.type
_entity.pdbx_description
1 polymer ?
#
loop_
_entity_poly.entity_id
_entity_poly.type
_entity_poly.pdbx_seq_one_letter_code
_entity_poly.pdbx_strand_id
1 'polypeptide(L)'
;MKKFVIVISILLIILLIVLGVYLYKKDVAETAIDTYITKYGIPKNAIRKEAFGYAHAPPGFVKRVYTDDTGDEIHYNFQYFSWEKKVHFSVYIEGTEVGIDDPRAKKLKYPPPASMQNQ
;
A
#
# COMPACT_ATOMS: atom_id res chain seq x y z
N MET A 1 -9.98 6.78 -44.18
CA MET A 1 -10.32 7.64 -43.03
C MET A 1 -11.37 7.02 -42.09
N LYS A 2 -12.59 6.68 -42.53
CA LYS A 2 -13.63 6.08 -41.64
C LYS A 2 -13.16 4.85 -40.85
N LYS A 3 -12.46 3.90 -41.49
CA LYS A 3 -11.92 2.69 -40.83
C LYS A 3 -10.87 3.04 -39.75
N PHE A 4 -10.06 4.08 -39.98
CA PHE A 4 -9.04 4.54 -39.04
C PHE A 4 -9.66 5.22 -37.81
N VAL A 5 -10.71 6.03 -38.02
CA VAL A 5 -11.48 6.64 -36.93
C VAL A 5 -12.11 5.57 -36.04
N ILE A 6 -12.71 4.52 -36.63
CA ILE A 6 -13.31 3.41 -35.86
C ILE A 6 -12.25 2.70 -35.00
N VAL A 7 -11.07 2.41 -35.56
CA VAL A 7 -9.99 1.74 -34.82
C VAL A 7 -9.50 2.60 -33.64
N ILE A 8 -9.28 3.91 -33.86
CA ILE A 8 -8.89 4.83 -32.79
C ILE A 8 -9.97 4.91 -31.71
N SER A 9 -11.25 5.00 -32.08
CA SER A 9 -12.34 5.02 -31.11
C SER A 9 -12.37 3.76 -30.25
N ILE A 10 -12.16 2.58 -30.84
CA ILE A 10 -12.08 1.32 -30.08
C ILE A 10 -10.90 1.33 -29.11
N LEU A 11 -9.71 1.78 -29.56
CA LEU A 11 -8.53 1.87 -28.70
C LEU A 11 -8.74 2.84 -27.53
N LEU A 12 -9.41 3.97 -27.77
CA LEU A 12 -9.76 4.93 -26.72
C LEU A 12 -10.73 4.31 -25.70
N ILE A 13 -11.73 3.57 -26.15
CA ILE A 13 -12.67 2.88 -25.25
C ILE A 13 -11.93 1.85 -24.40
N ILE A 14 -11.05 1.05 -24.99
CA ILE A 14 -10.25 0.06 -24.26
C ILE A 14 -9.36 0.77 -23.22
N LEU A 15 -8.69 1.85 -23.61
CA LEU A 15 -7.85 2.64 -22.71
C LEU A 15 -8.67 3.19 -21.53
N LEU A 16 -9.86 3.73 -21.78
CA LEU A 16 -10.75 4.26 -20.75
C LEU A 16 -11.21 3.16 -19.78
N ILE A 17 -11.53 1.98 -20.29
CA ILE A 17 -11.92 0.82 -19.46
C ILE A 17 -10.74 0.39 -18.58
N VAL A 18 -9.55 0.21 -19.16
CA VAL A 18 -8.36 -0.20 -18.42
C VAL A 18 -7.98 0.84 -17.35
N LEU A 19 -8.02 2.13 -17.70
CA LEU A 19 -7.76 3.22 -16.78
C LEU A 19 -8.80 3.27 -15.66
N GLY A 20 -10.08 3.13 -15.98
CA GLY A 20 -11.16 3.10 -15.00
C GLY A 20 -11.01 1.95 -14.01
N VAL A 21 -10.70 0.74 -14.49
CA VAL A 21 -10.44 -0.42 -13.63
C VAL A 21 -9.21 -0.19 -12.75
N TYR A 22 -8.14 0.40 -13.28
CA TYR A 22 -6.94 0.72 -12.50
C TYR A 22 -7.25 1.73 -11.39
N LEU A 23 -7.93 2.83 -11.72
CA LEU A 23 -8.30 3.88 -10.75
C LEU A 23 -9.22 3.33 -9.65
N TYR A 24 -10.19 2.50 -10.01
CA TYR A 24 -11.06 1.83 -9.04
C TYR A 24 -10.26 0.93 -8.08
N LYS A 25 -9.37 0.07 -8.61
CA LYS A 25 -8.53 -0.80 -7.78
C LYS A 25 -7.59 0.00 -6.88
N LYS A 26 -7.04 1.10 -7.40
CA LYS A 26 -6.18 2.03 -6.66
C LYS A 26 -6.94 2.63 -5.47
N ASP A 27 -8.13 3.16 -5.70
CA ASP A 27 -8.97 3.79 -4.68
C ASP A 27 -9.39 2.81 -3.57
N VAL A 28 -9.82 1.60 -3.96
CA VAL A 28 -10.16 0.53 -3.01
C VAL A 28 -8.96 0.17 -2.14
N ALA A 29 -7.78 0.04 -2.75
CA ALA A 29 -6.57 -0.32 -2.01
C ALA A 29 -6.09 0.79 -1.08
N GLU A 30 -6.09 2.05 -1.55
CA GLU A 30 -5.70 3.21 -0.75
C GLU A 30 -6.61 3.36 0.47
N THR A 31 -7.93 3.26 0.26
CA THR A 31 -8.92 3.30 1.35
C THR A 31 -8.73 2.16 2.36
N ALA A 32 -8.48 0.94 1.88
CA ALA A 32 -8.24 -0.21 2.76
C ALA A 32 -6.98 -0.03 3.59
N ILE A 33 -5.89 0.46 2.97
CA ILE A 33 -4.62 0.72 3.64
C ILE A 33 -4.76 1.86 4.65
N ASP A 34 -5.41 2.96 4.31
CA ASP A 34 -5.59 4.09 5.23
C ASP A 34 -6.44 3.71 6.44
N THR A 35 -7.47 2.90 6.22
CA THR A 35 -8.26 2.30 7.30
C THR A 35 -7.39 1.40 8.18
N TYR A 36 -6.51 0.60 7.58
CA TYR A 36 -5.60 -0.26 8.32
C TYR A 36 -4.59 0.55 9.14
N ILE A 37 -3.95 1.57 8.57
CA ILE A 37 -3.01 2.47 9.27
C ILE A 37 -3.69 3.16 10.45
N THR A 38 -4.92 3.63 10.26
CA THR A 38 -5.70 4.26 11.33
C THR A 38 -5.95 3.27 12.49
N LYS A 39 -6.30 2.02 12.16
CA LYS A 39 -6.47 0.95 13.17
C LYS A 39 -5.15 0.49 13.78
N TYR A 40 -4.06 0.57 13.04
CA TYR A 40 -2.71 0.24 13.51
C TYR A 40 -2.27 1.21 14.61
N GLY A 41 -2.67 2.48 14.48
CA GLY A 41 -2.49 3.50 15.52
C GLY A 41 -1.28 4.40 15.31
N ILE A 42 -0.76 4.53 14.08
CA ILE A 42 0.25 5.55 13.75
C ILE A 42 -0.45 6.92 13.66
N PRO A 43 -0.13 7.90 14.52
CA PRO A 43 -0.75 9.22 14.47
C PRO A 43 -0.36 9.97 13.19
N LYS A 44 -1.32 10.61 12.50
CA LYS A 44 -1.03 11.37 11.27
C LYS A 44 0.01 12.48 11.47
N ASN A 45 0.06 13.09 12.65
CA ASN A 45 1.04 14.14 12.98
C ASN A 45 2.45 13.60 13.26
N ALA A 46 2.63 12.28 13.34
CA ALA A 46 3.94 11.63 13.47
C ALA A 46 4.46 11.10 12.13
N ILE A 47 3.66 11.21 11.07
CA ILE A 47 4.02 10.76 9.73
C ILE A 47 4.71 11.90 9.00
N ARG A 48 6.00 11.70 8.73
CA ARG A 48 6.82 12.63 7.95
C ARG A 48 6.46 12.58 6.46
N LYS A 49 6.29 11.36 5.97
CA LYS A 49 6.14 11.06 4.55
C LYS A 49 5.34 9.78 4.33
N GLU A 50 4.48 9.82 3.33
CA GLU A 50 3.80 8.65 2.80
C GLU A 50 4.09 8.50 1.31
N ALA A 51 4.27 7.26 0.84
CA ALA A 51 4.43 6.96 -0.57
C ALA A 51 3.50 5.80 -0.94
N PHE A 52 2.44 6.12 -1.69
CA PHE A 52 1.49 5.14 -2.20
C PHE A 52 1.74 4.84 -3.67
N GLY A 53 1.74 3.56 -4.04
CA GLY A 53 1.97 3.16 -5.42
C GLY A 53 1.70 1.68 -5.67
N TYR A 54 1.86 1.27 -6.92
CA TYR A 54 1.78 -0.13 -7.30
C TYR A 54 3.18 -0.78 -7.20
N ALA A 55 3.28 -1.88 -6.47
CA ALA A 55 4.44 -2.75 -6.42
C ALA A 55 4.24 -3.94 -7.36
N HIS A 56 5.31 -4.35 -8.05
CA HIS A 56 5.28 -5.47 -8.98
C HIS A 56 5.57 -6.83 -8.32
N ALA A 57 6.25 -6.84 -7.17
CA ALA A 57 6.68 -8.05 -6.48
C ALA A 57 6.60 -7.87 -4.94
N PRO A 58 5.61 -8.47 -4.25
CA PRO A 58 4.43 -9.12 -4.83
C PRO A 58 3.49 -8.08 -5.50
N PRO A 59 2.70 -8.47 -6.51
CA PRO A 59 1.83 -7.55 -7.24
C PRO A 59 0.73 -7.00 -6.33
N GLY A 60 0.67 -5.68 -6.16
CA GLY A 60 -0.35 -5.05 -5.35
C GLY A 60 -0.08 -3.57 -5.12
N PHE A 61 -1.02 -2.90 -4.46
CA PHE A 61 -0.81 -1.52 -4.02
C PHE A 61 -0.14 -1.51 -2.65
N VAL A 62 0.88 -0.67 -2.48
CA VAL A 62 1.66 -0.55 -1.26
C VAL A 62 1.67 0.92 -0.84
N LYS A 63 1.45 1.17 0.45
CA LYS A 63 1.75 2.45 1.08
C LYS A 63 2.93 2.29 2.03
N ARG A 64 3.94 3.11 1.85
CA ARG A 64 5.11 3.19 2.73
C ARG A 64 4.99 4.42 3.59
N VAL A 65 5.13 4.27 4.89
CA VAL A 65 4.98 5.33 5.88
C VAL A 65 6.30 5.50 6.62
N TYR A 66 6.80 6.73 6.64
CA TYR A 66 8.02 7.13 7.34
C TYR A 66 7.62 8.04 8.49
N THR A 67 8.05 7.72 9.72
CA THR A 67 7.78 8.55 10.90
C THR A 67 8.94 9.49 11.17
N ASP A 68 8.66 10.61 11.84
CA ASP A 68 9.67 11.66 12.08
C ASP A 68 10.91 11.16 12.84
N ASP A 69 10.74 10.16 13.70
CA ASP A 69 11.77 9.70 14.63
C ASP A 69 12.74 8.63 14.11
N THR A 70 12.46 8.00 12.96
CA THR A 70 13.20 6.80 12.55
C THR A 70 14.09 6.95 11.32
N GLY A 71 14.32 8.18 10.85
CA GLY A 71 15.06 8.42 9.59
C GLY A 71 14.41 7.72 8.39
N ASP A 72 15.15 7.49 7.31
CA ASP A 72 14.66 6.76 6.12
C ASP A 72 14.96 5.25 6.18
N GLU A 73 15.73 4.82 7.18
CA GLU A 73 16.19 3.44 7.39
C GLU A 73 15.11 2.53 7.98
N ILE A 74 14.08 3.13 8.60
CA ILE A 74 12.90 2.41 9.07
C ILE A 74 11.65 2.99 8.41
N HIS A 75 10.86 2.13 7.79
CA HIS A 75 9.57 2.51 7.24
C HIS A 75 8.56 1.37 7.29
N TYR A 76 7.32 1.73 7.60
CA TYR A 76 6.20 0.81 7.72
C TYR A 76 5.60 0.60 6.33
N ASN A 77 5.42 -0.65 5.95
CA ASN A 77 4.88 -1.06 4.67
C ASN A 77 3.49 -1.68 4.87
N PHE A 78 2.52 -1.15 4.15
CA PHE A 78 1.15 -1.64 4.14
C PHE A 78 0.79 -2.05 2.72
N GLN A 79 0.63 -3.34 2.48
CA GLN A 79 0.37 -3.88 1.15
C GLN A 79 -1.05 -4.45 1.06
N TYR A 80 -1.84 -3.96 0.11
CA TYR A 80 -3.15 -4.53 -0.18
C TYR A 80 -3.04 -5.67 -1.20
N PHE A 81 -3.40 -6.87 -0.75
CA PHE A 81 -3.50 -8.07 -1.58
C PHE A 81 -4.92 -8.24 -2.08
N SER A 82 -5.17 -7.91 -3.35
CA SER A 82 -6.52 -7.90 -3.92
C SER A 82 -7.20 -9.27 -3.94
N TRP A 83 -6.42 -10.36 -4.02
CA TRP A 83 -6.95 -11.73 -4.01
C TRP A 83 -7.52 -12.12 -2.63
N GLU A 84 -6.99 -11.53 -1.55
CA GLU A 84 -7.36 -11.82 -0.16
C GLU A 84 -8.30 -10.75 0.39
N LYS A 85 -8.37 -9.59 -0.29
CA LYS A 85 -9.04 -8.38 0.18
C LYS A 85 -8.54 -7.95 1.57
N LYS A 86 -7.24 -8.15 1.81
CA LYS A 86 -6.58 -7.86 3.09
C LYS A 86 -5.37 -6.95 2.88
N VAL A 87 -5.06 -6.18 3.92
CA VAL A 87 -3.83 -5.42 4.04
C VAL A 87 -2.86 -6.22 4.89
N HIS A 88 -1.67 -6.44 4.35
CA HIS A 88 -0.55 -7.05 5.05
C HIS A 88 0.39 -5.96 5.55
N PHE A 89 0.99 -6.24 6.69
CA PHE A 89 1.97 -5.38 7.32
C PHE A 89 3.36 -6.00 7.21
N SER A 90 4.31 -5.16 6.82
CA SER A 90 5.73 -5.39 7.04
C SER A 90 6.39 -4.08 7.45
N VAL A 91 7.62 -4.17 7.93
CA VAL A 91 8.43 -3.00 8.24
C VAL A 91 9.83 -3.25 7.73
N TYR A 92 10.39 -2.24 7.09
CA TYR A 92 11.79 -2.26 6.72
C TYR A 92 12.59 -1.70 7.91
N ILE A 93 13.61 -2.42 8.34
CA ILE A 93 14.51 -2.01 9.43
C ILE A 93 15.93 -2.27 8.92
N GLU A 94 16.71 -1.20 8.73
CA GLU A 94 18.15 -1.29 8.42
C GLU A 94 18.46 -2.24 7.24
N GLY A 95 17.73 -2.14 6.13
CA GLY A 95 17.97 -2.99 4.97
C GLY A 95 17.18 -4.32 4.95
N THR A 96 16.46 -4.64 6.03
CA THR A 96 15.72 -5.91 6.15
C THR A 96 14.22 -5.67 6.27
N GLU A 97 13.42 -6.29 5.41
CA GLU A 97 11.98 -6.34 5.57
C GLU A 97 11.59 -7.45 6.55
N VAL A 98 10.73 -7.11 7.52
CA VAL A 98 10.26 -8.04 8.54
C VAL A 98 8.76 -7.95 8.73
N GLY A 99 8.15 -9.08 9.07
CA GLY A 99 6.71 -9.18 9.32
C GLY A 99 6.30 -8.74 10.72
N ILE A 100 4.99 -8.79 10.95
CA ILE A 100 4.35 -8.41 12.21
C ILE A 100 4.84 -9.17 13.45
N ASP A 101 5.24 -10.43 13.27
CA ASP A 101 5.66 -11.32 14.36
C ASP A 101 7.15 -11.22 14.69
N ASP A 102 7.95 -10.49 13.90
CA ASP A 102 9.39 -10.34 14.14
C ASP A 102 9.63 -9.57 15.45
N PRO A 103 10.52 -10.06 16.35
CA PRO A 103 10.86 -9.37 17.59
C PRO A 103 11.34 -7.92 17.41
N ARG A 104 11.92 -7.58 16.25
CA ARG A 104 12.34 -6.21 15.90
C ARG A 104 11.15 -5.29 15.67
N ALA A 105 10.06 -5.79 15.07
CA ALA A 105 8.84 -5.01 14.88
C ALA A 105 8.20 -4.61 16.22
N LYS A 106 8.34 -5.44 17.26
CA LYS A 106 7.85 -5.14 18.62
C LYS A 106 8.64 -4.05 19.35
N LYS A 107 9.85 -3.73 18.86
CA LYS A 107 10.72 -2.68 19.43
C LYS A 107 10.55 -1.31 18.76
N LEU A 108 9.71 -1.23 17.72
CA LEU A 108 9.40 0.03 17.07
C LEU A 108 8.68 0.98 18.01
N LYS A 109 8.80 2.28 17.75
CA LYS A 109 8.01 3.29 18.47
C LYS A 109 6.50 3.08 18.30
N TYR A 110 6.09 2.68 17.11
CA TYR A 110 4.72 2.25 16.83
C TYR A 110 4.74 0.74 16.55
N PRO A 111 4.72 -0.11 17.59
CA PRO A 111 4.74 -1.55 17.39
C PRO A 111 3.38 -2.02 16.86
N PRO A 112 3.33 -3.17 16.17
CA PRO A 112 2.06 -3.72 15.71
C PRO A 112 1.11 -4.02 16.87
N PRO A 113 -0.16 -3.58 16.78
CA PRO A 113 -1.11 -3.77 17.87
C PRO A 113 -1.44 -5.26 18.05
N ALA A 114 -1.70 -5.66 19.30
CA ALA A 114 -2.01 -7.06 19.64
C ALA A 114 -3.20 -7.62 18.83
N SER A 115 -4.17 -6.78 18.46
CA SER A 115 -5.33 -7.16 17.65
C SER A 115 -5.00 -7.58 16.21
N MET A 116 -3.79 -7.27 15.75
CA MET A 116 -3.32 -7.60 14.39
C MET A 116 -2.29 -8.73 14.38
N GLN A 117 -1.85 -9.22 15.54
CA GLN A 117 -0.93 -10.35 15.67
C GLN A 117 -1.71 -11.68 15.54
N ASN A 118 -1.12 -12.71 14.92
CA ASN A 118 -1.72 -14.04 14.69
C ASN A 118 -2.96 -14.07 13.75
N GLN A 119 -3.03 -13.21 12.72
CA GLN A 119 -4.09 -13.25 11.69
C GLN A 119 -3.74 -14.11 10.47
#